data_AF-A0A0N0K7W6-F1
#
_entry.id   AF-A0A0N0K7W6-F1
#
_cell.length_a   1.000
_cell.length_b   1.000
_cell.length_c   1.000
_cell.angle_alpha   90.00
_cell.angle_beta   90.00
_cell.angle_gamma   90.00
#
_symmetry.space_group_name_H-M   'P 1'
#
loop_
_entity.id
_entity.type
_entity.pdbx_description
1 polymer ?
#
loop_
_entity_poly.entity_id
_entity_poly.type
_entity_poly.pdbx_seq_one_letter_code
_entity_poly.pdbx_strand_id
1 'polypeptide(L)'
;RQDWPNLSERMLRLEAVRRMIGVMVDDVLAETERRITEDGVASTEDVRAARRTLVQFSDTMLADLGHLRRFLFERMYRHYRVNRTRSQARRILAEMFQLFMAEPEVLPTEWGARAVTDDLHRRARAVCDYIAGMTDRYAIEEHRKLFTLDLALDL
;
A
#
# COMPACT_ATOMS: atom_id res chain seq x y z
N ARG A 1 -23.57 3.72 22.48
CA ARG A 1 -24.02 4.69 23.52
C ARG A 1 -25.27 4.24 24.25
N GLN A 2 -26.22 3.52 23.61
CA GLN A 2 -27.33 2.89 24.33
C GLN A 2 -26.83 1.90 25.40
N ASP A 3 -25.91 1.00 25.04
CA ASP A 3 -25.37 0.00 25.99
C ASP A 3 -24.41 0.60 27.03
N TRP A 4 -23.72 1.68 26.67
CA TRP A 4 -22.69 2.33 27.48
C TRP A 4 -22.75 3.85 27.33
N PRO A 5 -23.56 4.56 28.17
CA PRO A 5 -23.80 5.99 28.03
C PRO A 5 -22.56 6.85 28.31
N ASN A 6 -21.72 6.43 29.26
CA ASN A 6 -20.54 7.18 29.72
C ASN A 6 -19.24 6.79 29.00
N LEU A 7 -19.33 6.10 27.86
CA LEU A 7 -18.16 5.64 27.12
C LEU A 7 -17.41 6.83 26.51
N SER A 8 -16.08 6.88 26.68
CA SER A 8 -15.26 7.94 26.07
C SER A 8 -15.34 7.91 24.55
N GLU A 9 -15.17 9.07 23.91
CA GLU A 9 -15.23 9.16 22.44
C GLU A 9 -14.17 8.29 21.76
N ARG A 10 -12.99 8.15 22.37
CA ARG A 10 -11.93 7.28 21.86
C ARG A 10 -12.41 5.83 21.81
N MET A 11 -12.98 5.34 22.91
CA MET A 11 -13.49 3.97 22.99
C MET A 11 -14.67 3.76 22.06
N LEU A 12 -15.54 4.76 21.91
CA LEU A 12 -16.65 4.71 20.94
C LEU A 12 -16.13 4.55 19.50
N ARG A 13 -15.08 5.30 19.11
CA ARG A 13 -14.49 5.16 17.77
C ARG A 13 -13.85 3.79 17.57
N LEU A 14 -13.09 3.30 18.54
CA LEU A 14 -12.46 1.97 18.46
C LEU A 14 -13.50 0.86 18.34
N GLU A 15 -14.57 0.92 19.12
CA GLU A 15 -15.65 -0.06 19.06
C GLU A 15 -16.43 0.01 17.75
N ALA A 16 -16.66 1.22 17.22
CA ALA A 16 -17.30 1.39 15.90
C ALA A 16 -16.46 0.73 14.79
N VAL A 17 -15.13 0.93 14.80
CA VAL A 17 -14.22 0.28 13.85
C VAL A 17 -14.22 -1.23 14.03
N ARG A 18 -14.15 -1.72 15.28
CA ARG A 18 -14.18 -3.16 15.58
C ARG A 18 -15.45 -3.82 15.06
N ARG A 19 -16.63 -3.23 15.31
CA ARG A 19 -17.91 -3.75 14.82
C ARG A 19 -18.00 -3.74 13.31
N MET A 20 -17.53 -2.67 12.66
CA MET A 20 -17.47 -2.58 11.21
C MET A 20 -16.62 -3.70 10.60
N ILE A 21 -15.42 -3.95 11.17
CA ILE A 21 -14.58 -5.07 10.74
C ILE A 21 -15.30 -6.41 10.94
N GLY A 22 -16.00 -6.59 12.07
CA GLY A 22 -16.80 -7.79 12.33
C GLY A 22 -17.83 -8.06 11.24
N VAL A 23 -18.66 -7.05 10.91
CA VAL A 23 -19.66 -7.17 9.83
C VAL A 23 -19.01 -7.48 8.49
N MET A 24 -17.86 -6.86 8.17
CA MET A 24 -17.12 -7.15 6.94
C MET A 24 -16.62 -8.60 6.90
N VAL A 25 -16.05 -9.10 8.01
CA VAL A 25 -15.54 -10.47 8.11
C VAL A 25 -16.69 -11.49 7.96
N ASP A 26 -17.82 -11.26 8.62
CA ASP A 26 -18.98 -12.13 8.53
C ASP A 26 -19.54 -12.17 7.10
N ASP A 27 -19.62 -11.02 6.43
CA ASP A 27 -20.09 -10.92 5.04
C ASP A 27 -19.17 -11.67 4.05
N VAL A 28 -17.85 -11.44 4.11
CA VAL A 28 -16.93 -12.09 3.15
C VAL A 28 -16.90 -13.61 3.35
N LEU A 29 -17.03 -14.09 4.59
CA LEU A 29 -17.09 -15.53 4.86
C LEU A 29 -18.37 -16.14 4.28
N ALA A 30 -19.53 -15.54 4.57
CA ALA A 30 -20.82 -16.03 4.09
C ALA A 30 -20.92 -16.01 2.56
N GLU A 31 -20.47 -14.92 1.92
CA GLU A 31 -20.48 -14.79 0.46
C GLU A 31 -19.49 -15.77 -0.19
N THR A 32 -18.32 -15.98 0.41
CA THR A 32 -17.35 -16.95 -0.09
C THR A 32 -17.91 -18.38 -0.02
N GLU A 33 -18.52 -18.77 1.11
CA GLU A 33 -19.14 -20.08 1.29
C GLU A 33 -20.28 -20.31 0.28
N ARG A 34 -21.12 -19.29 0.06
CA ARG A 34 -22.17 -19.31 -0.95
C ARG A 34 -21.61 -19.58 -2.34
N ARG A 35 -20.57 -18.84 -2.75
CA ARG A 35 -19.95 -18.99 -4.09
C ARG A 35 -19.30 -20.34 -4.28
N ILE A 36 -18.58 -20.84 -3.28
CA ILE A 36 -17.97 -22.19 -3.29
C ILE A 36 -19.05 -23.24 -3.52
N THR A 37 -20.17 -23.13 -2.82
CA THR A 37 -21.30 -24.06 -2.93
C THR A 37 -21.98 -23.97 -4.28
N GLU A 38 -22.32 -22.76 -4.75
CA GLU A 38 -22.97 -22.51 -6.04
C GLU A 38 -22.12 -22.99 -7.23
N ASP A 39 -20.79 -22.81 -7.13
CA ASP A 39 -19.86 -23.17 -8.20
C ASP A 39 -19.40 -24.64 -8.09
N GLY A 40 -19.83 -25.37 -7.06
CA GLY A 40 -19.50 -26.79 -6.85
C GLY A 40 -18.02 -27.04 -6.58
N VAL A 41 -17.33 -26.10 -5.94
CA VAL A 41 -15.89 -26.15 -5.70
C VAL A 41 -15.59 -27.17 -4.59
N ALA A 42 -14.94 -28.29 -4.95
CA ALA A 42 -14.60 -29.35 -4.02
C ALA A 42 -13.09 -29.58 -3.89
N SER A 43 -12.28 -28.97 -4.76
CA SER A 43 -10.84 -29.14 -4.80
C SER A 43 -10.10 -27.82 -5.10
N THR A 44 -8.79 -27.81 -4.85
CA THR A 44 -7.95 -26.67 -5.24
C THR A 44 -7.90 -26.46 -6.75
N GLU A 45 -8.13 -27.50 -7.55
CA GLU A 45 -8.18 -27.37 -9.00
C GLU A 45 -9.45 -26.65 -9.45
N ASP A 46 -10.58 -26.94 -8.81
CA ASP A 46 -11.83 -26.22 -9.06
C ASP A 46 -11.70 -24.73 -8.72
N VAL A 47 -10.94 -24.38 -7.67
CA VAL A 47 -10.62 -22.99 -7.34
C VAL A 47 -9.81 -22.32 -8.45
N ARG A 48 -8.81 -23.01 -9.02
CA ARG A 48 -7.99 -22.47 -10.13
C ARG A 48 -8.81 -22.31 -11.41
N ALA A 49 -9.73 -23.24 -11.66
CA ALA A 49 -10.62 -23.26 -12.81
C ALA A 49 -11.90 -22.43 -12.61
N ALA A 50 -12.08 -21.79 -11.45
CA ALA A 50 -13.30 -21.05 -11.11
C ALA A 50 -13.58 -19.93 -12.12
N ARG A 51 -14.85 -19.75 -12.48
CA ARG A 51 -15.28 -18.75 -13.47
C ARG A 51 -15.31 -17.32 -12.90
N ARG A 52 -15.19 -17.19 -11.57
CA ARG A 52 -15.25 -15.94 -10.84
C ARG A 52 -14.35 -16.00 -9.60
N THR A 53 -14.03 -14.84 -9.05
CA THR A 53 -13.36 -14.73 -7.76
C THR A 53 -14.25 -15.30 -6.66
N LEU A 54 -13.77 -16.31 -5.93
CA LEU A 54 -14.52 -16.97 -4.86
C LEU A 54 -14.53 -16.14 -3.57
N VAL A 55 -13.40 -15.53 -3.21
CA VAL A 55 -13.29 -14.70 -2.00
C VAL A 55 -13.64 -13.25 -2.34
N GLN A 56 -14.87 -12.85 -2.05
CA GLN A 56 -15.35 -11.49 -2.27
C GLN A 56 -16.44 -11.12 -1.26
N PHE A 57 -16.56 -9.82 -0.96
CA PHE A 57 -17.75 -9.29 -0.28
C PHE A 57 -18.99 -9.46 -1.15
N SER A 58 -20.15 -9.51 -0.50
CA SER A 58 -21.45 -9.48 -1.19
C SER A 58 -21.63 -8.18 -1.97
N ASP A 59 -22.50 -8.19 -2.98
CA ASP A 59 -22.79 -7.00 -3.77
C ASP A 59 -23.29 -5.83 -2.91
N THR A 60 -24.09 -6.14 -1.88
CA THR A 60 -24.56 -5.17 -0.89
C THR A 60 -23.41 -4.56 -0.09
N MET A 61 -22.51 -5.39 0.45
CA MET A 61 -21.35 -4.92 1.21
C MET A 61 -20.39 -4.12 0.33
N LEU A 62 -20.20 -4.50 -0.94
CA LEU A 62 -19.41 -3.73 -1.89
C LEU A 62 -20.00 -2.34 -2.14
N ALA A 63 -21.33 -2.21 -2.23
CA ALA A 63 -21.99 -0.92 -2.38
C ALA A 63 -21.75 -0.02 -1.15
N ASP A 64 -21.90 -0.57 0.06
CA ASP A 64 -21.65 0.14 1.32
C ASP A 64 -20.18 0.56 1.48
N LEU A 65 -19.23 -0.33 1.16
CA LEU A 65 -17.81 0.00 1.12
C LEU A 65 -17.50 1.07 0.06
N GLY A 66 -18.26 1.11 -1.03
CA GLY A 66 -18.21 2.17 -2.02
C GLY A 66 -18.54 3.53 -1.43
N HIS A 67 -19.56 3.60 -0.57
CA HIS A 67 -19.96 4.84 0.13
C HIS A 67 -18.87 5.29 1.11
N LEU A 68 -18.37 4.37 1.93
CA LEU A 68 -17.28 4.63 2.87
C LEU A 68 -16.01 5.12 2.15
N ARG A 69 -15.63 4.47 1.05
CA ARG A 69 -14.45 4.84 0.27
C ARG A 69 -14.57 6.25 -0.30
N ARG A 70 -15.74 6.62 -0.85
CA ARG A 70 -15.98 7.99 -1.35
C ARG A 70 -15.84 9.02 -0.22
N PHE A 71 -16.46 8.76 0.93
CA PHE A 71 -16.35 9.62 2.09
C PHE A 71 -14.89 9.81 2.55
N LEU A 72 -14.13 8.72 2.69
CA LEU A 72 -12.72 8.78 3.08
C LEU A 72 -11.87 9.49 2.02
N PHE A 73 -12.15 9.28 0.73
CA PHE A 73 -11.44 9.95 -0.34
C PHE A 73 -11.60 11.48 -0.27
N GLU A 74 -12.83 11.95 -0.08
CA GLU A 74 -13.13 13.38 0.02
C GLU A 74 -12.57 14.01 1.31
N ARG A 75 -12.73 13.34 2.46
CA ARG A 75 -12.45 13.95 3.76
C ARG A 75 -11.05 13.67 4.31
N MET A 76 -10.42 12.56 3.92
CA MET A 76 -9.11 12.14 4.43
C MET A 76 -8.03 12.26 3.36
N TYR A 77 -8.17 11.56 2.24
CA TYR A 77 -7.08 11.46 1.25
C TYR A 77 -6.79 12.77 0.52
N ARG A 78 -7.79 13.62 0.29
CA ARG A 78 -7.61 14.95 -0.33
C ARG A 78 -7.28 16.05 0.67
N HIS A 79 -7.12 15.74 1.94
CA HIS A 79 -6.74 16.72 2.95
C HIS A 79 -5.35 17.31 2.63
N TYR A 80 -5.20 18.63 2.76
CA TYR A 80 -4.00 19.34 2.30
C TYR A 80 -2.68 18.78 2.89
N ARG A 81 -2.71 18.29 4.14
CA ARG A 81 -1.55 17.64 4.78
C ARG A 81 -1.13 16.36 4.06
N VAL A 82 -2.09 15.52 3.68
CA VAL A 82 -1.84 14.28 2.93
C VAL A 82 -1.31 14.59 1.54
N ASN A 83 -1.91 15.56 0.84
CA ASN A 83 -1.45 16.00 -0.47
C ASN A 83 -0.01 16.54 -0.42
N ARG A 84 0.34 17.32 0.62
CA ARG A 84 1.69 17.85 0.82
C ARG A 84 2.71 16.72 0.99
N THR A 85 2.44 15.77 1.89
CA THR A 85 3.33 14.62 2.11
C THR A 85 3.47 13.78 0.84
N ARG A 86 2.37 13.50 0.14
CA ARG A 86 2.39 12.78 -1.15
C ARG A 86 3.22 13.50 -2.20
N SER A 87 3.10 14.83 -2.28
CA SER A 87 3.90 15.63 -3.22
C SER A 87 5.39 15.59 -2.90
N GLN A 88 5.76 15.57 -1.61
CA GLN A 88 7.16 15.47 -1.19
C GLN A 88 7.74 14.09 -1.51
N ALA A 89 7.01 13.02 -1.16
CA ALA A 89 7.41 11.65 -1.48
C ALA A 89 7.61 11.46 -3.00
N ARG A 90 6.72 12.00 -3.83
CA ARG A 90 6.86 11.93 -5.29
C ARG A 90 8.15 12.57 -5.80
N ARG A 91 8.58 13.69 -5.21
CA ARG A 91 9.83 14.38 -5.60
C ARG A 91 11.05 13.56 -5.20
N ILE A 92 11.08 13.11 -3.95
CA ILE A 92 12.15 12.25 -3.42
C ILE A 92 12.35 11.03 -4.34
N LEU A 93 11.28 10.29 -4.64
CA LEU A 93 11.36 9.10 -5.49
C LEU A 93 11.80 9.43 -6.93
N ALA A 94 11.32 10.53 -7.50
CA ALA A 94 11.68 10.94 -8.85
C ALA A 94 13.16 11.34 -8.95
N GLU A 95 13.64 12.14 -7.99
CA GLU A 95 15.03 12.59 -7.92
C GLU A 95 15.98 11.40 -7.73
N MET A 96 15.70 10.51 -6.77
CA MET A 96 16.49 9.29 -6.58
C MET A 96 16.51 8.40 -7.81
N PHE A 97 15.35 8.17 -8.44
CA PHE A 97 15.27 7.37 -9.66
C PHE A 97 16.10 7.96 -10.79
N GLN A 98 16.02 9.28 -10.99
CA GLN A 98 16.81 9.97 -12.02
C GLN A 98 18.31 9.86 -11.76
N LEU A 99 18.74 10.09 -10.52
CA LEU A 99 20.15 9.97 -10.13
C LEU A 99 20.69 8.57 -10.40
N PHE A 100 20.02 7.52 -9.91
CA PHE A 100 20.50 6.15 -10.09
C PHE A 100 20.43 5.66 -11.54
N MET A 101 19.56 6.23 -12.38
CA MET A 101 19.54 5.92 -13.81
C MET A 101 20.73 6.55 -14.55
N ALA A 102 21.08 7.78 -14.17
CA ALA A 102 22.19 8.52 -14.77
C ALA A 102 23.55 8.01 -14.28
N GLU A 103 23.65 7.73 -12.98
CA GLU A 103 24.88 7.39 -12.26
C GLU A 103 24.65 6.11 -11.43
N PRO A 104 24.52 4.93 -12.05
CA PRO A 104 24.26 3.68 -11.34
C PRO A 104 25.36 3.31 -10.33
N GLU A 105 26.55 3.91 -10.42
CA GLU A 105 27.68 3.70 -9.52
C GLU A 105 27.45 4.28 -8.11
N VAL A 106 26.51 5.21 -7.94
CA VAL A 106 26.15 5.78 -6.63
C VAL A 106 25.20 4.88 -5.82
N LEU A 107 24.73 3.79 -6.43
CA LEU A 107 23.98 2.75 -5.70
C LEU A 107 24.91 1.99 -4.76
N PRO A 108 24.38 1.44 -3.64
CA PRO A 108 25.14 0.49 -2.82
C PRO A 108 25.66 -0.68 -3.67
N THR A 109 26.86 -1.18 -3.33
CA THR A 109 27.62 -2.15 -4.14
C THR A 109 26.81 -3.37 -4.60
N GLU A 110 25.97 -3.92 -3.72
CA GLU A 110 25.11 -5.08 -4.01
C GLU A 110 24.04 -4.79 -5.09
N TRP A 111 23.60 -3.54 -5.19
CA TRP A 111 22.62 -3.07 -6.19
C TRP A 111 23.30 -2.53 -7.45
N GLY A 112 24.45 -1.86 -7.29
CA GLY A 112 25.26 -1.36 -8.40
C GLY A 112 25.63 -2.45 -9.40
N ALA A 113 26.00 -3.64 -8.93
CA ALA A 113 26.32 -4.78 -9.81
C ALA A 113 25.17 -5.18 -10.76
N ARG A 114 23.91 -4.95 -10.36
CA ARG A 114 22.72 -5.24 -11.19
C ARG A 114 22.32 -4.05 -12.08
N ALA A 115 22.68 -2.82 -11.69
CA ALA A 115 22.29 -1.59 -12.37
C ALA A 115 23.34 -1.08 -13.38
N VAL A 116 24.62 -1.40 -13.18
CA VAL A 116 25.72 -1.08 -14.11
C VAL A 116 25.65 -2.04 -15.31
N THR A 117 24.84 -1.66 -16.29
CA THR A 117 24.62 -2.39 -17.54
C THR A 117 24.24 -1.41 -18.65
N ASP A 118 24.56 -1.76 -19.90
CA ASP A 118 24.16 -0.98 -21.08
C ASP A 118 22.65 -1.12 -21.41
N ASP A 119 21.97 -2.11 -20.82
CA ASP A 119 20.53 -2.29 -20.96
C ASP A 119 19.76 -1.38 -19.99
N LEU A 120 19.21 -0.29 -20.52
CA LEU A 120 18.44 0.69 -19.76
C LEU A 120 17.20 0.10 -19.08
N HIS A 121 16.59 -0.96 -19.63
CA HIS A 121 15.43 -1.59 -19.00
C HIS A 121 15.85 -2.41 -17.79
N ARG A 122 16.96 -3.14 -17.88
CA ARG A 122 17.52 -3.88 -16.73
C ARG A 122 17.98 -2.93 -15.63
N ARG A 123 18.64 -1.82 -16.00
CA ARG A 123 19.00 -0.76 -15.06
C ARG A 123 17.77 -0.19 -14.36
N ALA A 124 16.77 0.26 -15.13
CA ALA A 124 15.53 0.79 -14.57
C ALA A 124 14.85 -0.21 -13.64
N ARG A 125 14.89 -1.51 -13.96
CA ARG A 125 14.33 -2.52 -13.07
C ARG A 125 15.09 -2.61 -11.75
N ALA A 126 16.42 -2.70 -11.79
CA ALA A 126 17.26 -2.77 -10.60
C ALA A 126 17.08 -1.53 -9.70
N VAL A 127 17.03 -0.34 -10.29
CA VAL A 127 16.77 0.92 -9.57
C VAL A 127 15.40 0.90 -8.89
N CYS A 128 14.35 0.48 -9.61
CA CYS A 128 13.02 0.38 -9.01
C CYS A 128 12.96 -0.64 -7.87
N ASP A 129 13.64 -1.79 -8.02
CA ASP A 129 13.66 -2.83 -6.99
C ASP A 129 14.36 -2.30 -5.71
N TYR A 130 15.47 -1.57 -5.87
CA TYR A 130 16.17 -0.92 -4.76
C TYR A 130 15.27 0.11 -4.06
N ILE A 131 14.68 1.04 -4.80
CA ILE A 131 13.78 2.09 -4.26
C ILE A 131 12.56 1.47 -3.58
N ALA A 132 11.94 0.45 -4.19
CA ALA A 132 10.77 -0.23 -3.63
C ALA A 132 11.09 -1.07 -2.37
N GLY A 133 12.36 -1.47 -2.19
CA GLY A 133 12.83 -2.17 -0.99
C GLY A 133 13.07 -1.25 0.21
N MET A 134 13.03 0.07 0.03
CA MET A 134 13.27 1.03 1.11
C MET A 134 12.06 1.19 2.04
N THR A 135 12.33 1.41 3.32
CA THR A 135 11.32 1.98 4.22
C THR A 135 11.23 3.49 4.01
N ASP A 136 10.09 4.11 4.34
CA ASP A 136 9.89 5.56 4.24
C ASP A 136 11.01 6.35 4.92
N ARG A 137 11.40 5.94 6.14
CA ARG A 137 12.47 6.61 6.90
C ARG A 137 13.81 6.51 6.18
N TYR A 138 14.15 5.31 5.69
CA TYR A 138 15.39 5.09 4.97
C TYR A 138 15.43 5.88 3.66
N ALA A 139 14.34 5.90 2.86
CA ALA A 139 14.29 6.67 1.62
C ALA A 139 14.50 8.18 1.84
N ILE A 140 13.94 8.73 2.94
CA ILE A 140 14.15 10.14 3.30
C ILE A 140 15.60 10.41 3.72
N GLU A 141 16.19 9.52 4.52
CA GLU A 141 17.59 9.64 4.97
C GLU A 141 18.56 9.51 3.79
N GLU A 142 18.33 8.53 2.92
CA GLU A 142 19.15 8.26 1.74
C GLU A 142 19.07 9.41 0.73
N HIS A 143 17.88 9.93 0.46
CA HIS A 143 17.71 11.13 -0.35
C HIS A 143 18.49 12.33 0.22
N ARG A 144 18.47 12.53 1.54
CA ARG A 144 19.27 13.61 2.14
C ARG A 144 20.76 13.45 1.90
N LYS A 145 21.31 12.24 2.08
CA LYS A 145 22.73 11.96 1.83
C LYS A 145 23.12 12.21 0.36
N LEU A 146 22.27 11.77 -0.57
CA LEU A 146 22.54 11.88 -2.01
C LEU A 146 22.45 13.31 -2.53
N PHE A 147 21.55 14.13 -1.97
CA PHE A 147 21.22 15.46 -2.50
C PHE A 147 21.64 16.63 -1.59
N THR A 148 22.23 16.34 -0.43
CA THR A 148 22.76 17.34 0.50
C THR A 148 24.20 17.01 0.85
N LEU A 149 25.12 17.94 0.58
CA LEU A 149 26.49 17.87 1.08
C LEU A 149 26.49 18.27 2.55
N ASP A 150 26.33 17.28 3.43
CA ASP A 150 26.54 17.47 4.86
C ASP A 150 27.91 16.89 5.25
N LEU A 151 28.90 17.77 5.43
CA LEU A 151 30.28 17.41 5.76
C LEU A 151 30.43 16.58 7.05
N ALA A 152 29.37 16.45 7.85
CA ALA A 152 29.33 15.64 9.07
C ALA A 152 28.85 14.20 8.86
N LEU A 153 28.22 13.86 7.73
CA LEU A 153 27.69 12.51 7.46
C LEU A 153 28.68 11.60 6.70
N ASP A 154 29.75 12.18 6.13
CA ASP A 154 30.76 11.49 5.33
C ASP A 154 32.08 11.22 6.10
N LEU A 155 32.08 11.33 7.43
CA LEU A 155 33.19 10.99 8.35
C LEU A 155 32.82 9.87 9.33
#